data_AF-A0A3D3WII2-F1
#
_entry.id   AF-A0A3D3WII2-F1
#
_cell.length_a   1.000
_cell.length_b   1.000
_cell.length_c   1.000
_cell.angle_alpha   90.00
_cell.angle_beta   90.00
_cell.angle_gamma   90.00
#
_symmetry.space_group_name_H-M   'P 1'
#
loop_
_entity.id
_entity.type
_entity.pdbx_description
1 polymer ?
#
loop_
_entity_poly.entity_id
_entity_poly.type
_entity_poly.pdbx_seq_one_letter_code
_entity_poly.pdbx_strand_id
1 'polypeptide(L)'
;WLDAYFDGCLYPVSLQSHGDFWWLSWGWIMAFDHHIVTWSRWSVFSCRRDYPLPGKQAIGDSISHFIAHHNRLFLVDCIPMMRLAAAHIFSPHQAIIIMTLMSAGVLAAAYWFEYFGGLQPCTMCYWQRIPHAVVIGIGVVTFWLGDRYGRGFLILAVLVMLISAGLGFWHAGVELGFLTGPQGCSGNISFSGDTSAILDTLLVTKSVRCDEVPWSFIGVSMAGWNMIISLVMSAYAWLSLAISR
;
A
#
# COMPACT_ATOMS: atom_id res chain seq x y z
N TRP A 1 51.79 39.87 -21.64
CA TRP A 1 52.77 39.89 -20.55
C TRP A 1 52.07 40.09 -19.23
N LEU A 2 51.70 38.97 -18.61
CA LEU A 2 51.65 38.71 -17.17
C LEU A 2 51.40 37.19 -17.09
N ASP A 3 52.43 36.47 -16.67
CA ASP A 3 52.57 35.03 -16.76
C ASP A 3 51.90 34.34 -15.56
N ALA A 4 51.07 33.32 -15.81
CA ALA A 4 50.49 32.47 -14.76
C ALA A 4 51.19 31.11 -14.74
N TYR A 5 51.59 30.67 -13.54
CA TYR A 5 52.28 29.41 -13.28
C TYR A 5 51.31 28.41 -12.66
N PHE A 6 51.12 27.24 -13.29
CA PHE A 6 50.59 26.04 -12.64
C PHE A 6 51.50 24.87 -13.03
N ASP A 7 52.31 24.41 -12.07
CA ASP A 7 53.35 23.36 -12.19
C ASP A 7 54.15 23.33 -13.51
N GLY A 8 54.60 24.49 -14.00
CA GLY A 8 55.57 24.57 -15.11
C GLY A 8 55.01 24.65 -16.53
N CYS A 9 53.72 24.91 -16.76
CA CYS A 9 53.21 25.20 -18.12
C CYS A 9 52.46 26.54 -18.20
N LEU A 10 52.89 27.39 -19.15
CA LEU A 10 52.36 28.70 -19.50
C LEU A 10 51.28 28.58 -20.58
N TYR A 11 50.13 29.23 -20.40
CA TYR A 11 49.14 29.39 -21.47
C TYR A 11 48.65 30.85 -21.56
N PRO A 12 48.70 31.49 -22.75
CA PRO A 12 48.16 32.82 -22.96
C PRO A 12 46.66 32.73 -23.30
N VAL A 13 45.80 33.45 -22.58
CA VAL A 13 44.37 33.54 -22.93
C VAL A 13 44.09 34.86 -23.62
N SER A 14 43.80 34.81 -24.92
CA SER A 14 43.26 35.92 -25.70
C SER A 14 41.75 36.00 -25.56
N LEU A 15 41.22 37.15 -25.17
CA LEU A 15 39.78 37.44 -25.19
C LEU A 15 39.36 37.82 -26.62
N GLN A 16 38.40 37.10 -27.19
CA GLN A 16 37.65 37.55 -28.38
C GLN A 16 36.17 37.20 -28.25
N SER A 17 35.33 38.21 -28.37
CA SER A 17 33.86 38.13 -28.43
C SER A 17 33.40 38.07 -29.87
N HIS A 18 32.43 37.21 -30.22
CA HIS A 18 31.53 37.44 -31.37
C HIS A 18 30.20 36.70 -31.16
N GLY A 19 29.12 37.30 -31.67
CA GLY A 19 27.73 36.98 -31.35
C GLY A 19 26.99 36.10 -32.36
N ASP A 20 25.68 36.04 -32.10
CA ASP A 20 24.53 35.73 -32.98
C ASP A 20 24.13 34.26 -33.30
N PHE A 21 22.91 33.94 -32.82
CA PHE A 21 21.80 33.16 -33.43
C PHE A 21 21.92 31.64 -33.76
N TRP A 22 20.90 30.85 -33.36
CA TRP A 22 19.92 30.09 -34.20
C TRP A 22 19.20 28.95 -33.44
N TRP A 23 18.00 28.61 -33.93
CA TRP A 23 16.90 27.82 -33.32
C TRP A 23 16.96 26.29 -33.57
N LEU A 24 16.13 25.55 -32.80
CA LEU A 24 15.51 24.22 -33.08
C LEU A 24 16.37 22.94 -33.03
N SER A 25 16.03 22.01 -32.12
CA SER A 25 15.30 20.77 -32.46
C SER A 25 15.32 19.75 -31.32
N TRP A 26 14.20 19.04 -31.19
CA TRP A 26 14.01 17.89 -30.31
C TRP A 26 14.83 16.68 -30.77
N GLY A 27 15.33 15.89 -29.81
CA GLY A 27 15.39 14.44 -29.96
C GLY A 27 16.73 13.74 -29.69
N TRP A 28 16.58 12.61 -28.98
CA TRP A 28 17.46 11.41 -28.97
C TRP A 28 18.72 11.49 -28.10
N ILE A 29 18.72 10.87 -26.92
CA ILE A 29 18.97 9.44 -26.60
C ILE A 29 20.48 9.10 -26.55
N MET A 30 20.85 8.40 -25.46
CA MET A 30 22.07 7.61 -25.18
C MET A 30 23.33 8.31 -24.67
N ALA A 31 23.71 7.99 -23.42
CA ALA A 31 25.02 7.47 -23.03
C ALA A 31 24.94 7.02 -21.55
N PHE A 32 24.70 5.74 -21.30
CA PHE A 32 25.70 4.73 -20.94
C PHE A 32 26.38 4.96 -19.57
N ASP A 33 25.84 4.24 -18.58
CA ASP A 33 26.49 3.36 -17.61
C ASP A 33 27.99 3.59 -17.34
N HIS A 34 28.38 3.69 -16.06
CA HIS A 34 29.49 2.89 -15.50
C HIS A 34 29.70 3.17 -13.99
N HIS A 35 29.64 2.07 -13.23
CA HIS A 35 30.30 1.79 -11.96
C HIS A 35 29.80 2.46 -10.66
N ILE A 36 28.91 1.69 -10.01
CA ILE A 36 28.91 1.47 -8.56
C ILE A 36 30.35 1.16 -8.10
N VAL A 37 30.91 2.05 -7.27
CA VAL A 37 32.01 1.74 -6.35
C VAL A 37 31.55 2.12 -4.95
N THR A 38 31.20 1.10 -4.17
CA THR A 38 30.96 1.18 -2.74
C THR A 38 32.29 1.39 -2.02
N TRP A 39 32.43 2.44 -1.20
CA TRP A 39 33.34 2.42 -0.05
C TRP A 39 32.70 3.13 1.14
N SER A 40 32.16 2.31 2.05
CA SER A 40 31.98 2.66 3.45
C SER A 40 33.34 2.91 4.11
N ARG A 41 33.70 4.16 4.37
CA ARG A 41 34.60 4.54 5.48
C ARG A 41 34.58 6.04 5.69
N TRP A 42 34.11 6.43 6.87
CA TRP A 42 34.28 7.76 7.41
C TRP A 42 35.77 8.08 7.57
N SER A 43 36.24 9.20 6.99
CA SER A 43 37.21 10.10 7.64
C SER A 43 37.63 11.28 6.74
N VAL A 44 37.39 12.49 7.27
CA VAL A 44 38.18 13.72 7.13
C VAL A 44 38.17 14.43 5.76
N PHE A 45 37.32 15.47 5.64
CA PHE A 45 37.51 16.55 4.67
C PHE A 45 37.87 17.86 5.37
N SER A 46 39.13 18.26 5.16
CA SER A 46 39.69 19.59 5.36
C SER A 46 39.23 20.54 4.24
N CYS A 47 38.84 21.75 4.66
CA CYS A 47 38.45 22.95 3.91
C CYS A 47 38.93 23.11 2.45
N ARG A 48 38.04 23.63 1.59
CA ARG A 48 38.39 24.79 0.74
C ARG A 48 37.18 25.69 0.46
N ARG A 49 37.45 27.00 0.54
CA ARG A 49 36.62 28.16 0.16
C ARG A 49 36.19 28.05 -1.30
N ASP A 50 34.94 28.43 -1.59
CA ASP A 50 34.48 29.23 -2.75
C ASP A 50 33.04 28.84 -3.12
N TYR A 51 32.04 29.59 -2.63
CA TYR A 51 30.68 29.54 -3.16
C TYR A 51 30.27 30.95 -3.62
N PRO A 52 29.91 31.16 -4.91
CA PRO A 52 29.28 32.39 -5.34
C PRO A 52 27.77 32.40 -4.98
N LEU A 53 27.24 33.60 -4.70
CA LEU A 53 25.83 33.89 -4.34
C LEU A 53 24.85 33.68 -5.53
N PRO A 54 23.53 33.57 -5.25
CA PRO A 54 22.63 32.69 -6.00
C PRO A 54 22.00 33.35 -7.23
N GLY A 55 22.03 32.63 -8.36
CA GLY A 55 21.26 32.93 -9.57
C GLY A 55 20.03 32.02 -9.67
N LYS A 56 18.85 32.64 -9.73
CA LYS A 56 17.52 32.10 -10.11
C LYS A 56 17.42 30.58 -10.38
N GLN A 57 17.47 29.78 -9.31
CA GLN A 57 17.07 28.37 -9.32
C GLN A 57 16.57 27.92 -7.93
N ALA A 58 16.10 28.85 -7.11
CA ALA A 58 15.69 28.60 -5.72
C ALA A 58 14.19 28.28 -5.55
N ILE A 59 13.48 27.89 -6.62
CA ILE A 59 12.06 27.54 -6.57
C ILE A 59 11.83 26.32 -7.47
N GLY A 60 12.30 25.17 -7.01
CA GLY A 60 12.11 23.91 -7.71
C GLY A 60 12.97 22.83 -7.10
N ASP A 61 12.32 21.94 -6.36
CA ASP A 61 12.78 20.60 -6.01
C ASP A 61 13.48 20.39 -4.65
N SER A 62 12.88 19.43 -3.94
CA SER A 62 13.41 18.58 -2.87
C SER A 62 13.26 19.05 -1.43
N ILE A 63 12.18 18.57 -0.82
CA ILE A 63 11.96 18.48 0.63
C ILE A 63 13.16 17.76 1.25
N SER A 64 14.03 18.52 1.91
CA SER A 64 15.17 18.04 2.68
C SER A 64 14.95 18.44 4.15
N HIS A 65 15.22 17.53 5.09
CA HIS A 65 15.20 17.85 6.52
C HIS A 65 16.62 18.05 7.05
N PHE A 66 16.77 19.03 7.94
CA PHE A 66 18.05 19.46 8.49
C PHE A 66 18.39 18.72 9.79
N ILE A 67 19.59 18.13 9.85
CA ILE A 67 20.20 17.65 11.11
C ILE A 67 21.44 18.51 11.38
N ALA A 68 21.43 19.24 12.49
CA ALA A 68 22.55 20.05 12.94
C ALA A 68 23.39 19.25 13.96
N HIS A 69 24.65 18.99 13.64
CA HIS A 69 25.60 18.40 14.60
C HIS A 69 26.96 19.08 14.47
N HIS A 70 27.48 19.65 15.56
CA HIS A 70 28.80 20.32 15.63
C HIS A 70 29.07 21.31 14.48
N ASN A 71 28.23 22.34 14.35
CA ASN A 71 28.32 23.38 13.31
C ASN A 71 28.38 22.86 11.85
N ARG A 72 28.10 21.58 11.60
CA ARG A 72 27.91 21.02 10.26
C ARG A 72 26.42 20.77 10.05
N LEU A 73 25.84 21.49 9.09
CA LEU A 73 24.53 21.19 8.55
C LEU A 73 24.69 20.07 7.51
N PHE A 74 24.01 18.95 7.71
CA PHE A 74 23.86 17.93 6.67
C PHE A 74 22.47 18.05 6.04
N LEU A 75 22.42 18.21 4.71
CA LEU A 75 21.20 18.01 3.92
C LEU A 75 21.04 16.51 3.72
N VAL A 76 19.95 15.94 4.23
CA VAL A 76 19.56 14.56 3.95
C VAL A 76 18.39 14.61 2.97
N ASP A 77 18.61 14.14 1.74
CA ASP A 77 17.54 14.10 0.75
C ASP A 77 16.44 13.12 1.24
N CYS A 78 15.24 13.63 1.51
CA CYS A 78 14.12 12.77 1.89
C CYS A 78 13.66 11.89 0.72
N ILE A 79 13.93 12.29 -0.53
CA ILE A 79 13.53 11.59 -1.75
C ILE A 79 14.11 10.18 -1.88
N PRO A 80 15.43 9.93 -1.80
CA PRO A 80 15.99 8.58 -1.82
C PRO A 80 15.50 7.73 -0.63
N MET A 81 15.30 8.34 0.54
CA MET A 81 14.74 7.63 1.71
C MET A 81 13.28 7.21 1.47
N MET A 82 12.44 8.09 0.92
CA MET A 82 11.06 7.78 0.55
C MET A 82 10.98 6.74 -0.58
N ARG A 83 11.89 6.78 -1.55
CA ARG A 83 11.98 5.78 -2.64
C ARG A 83 12.39 4.41 -2.13
N LEU A 84 13.36 4.34 -1.21
CA LEU A 84 13.78 3.09 -0.57
C LEU A 84 12.65 2.51 0.29
N ALA A 85 11.97 3.35 1.07
CA ALA A 85 10.82 2.93 1.87
C ALA A 85 9.68 2.40 0.99
N ALA A 86 9.35 3.09 -0.10
CA ALA A 86 8.35 2.62 -1.06
C ALA A 86 8.75 1.30 -1.72
N ALA A 87 10.01 1.16 -2.17
CA ALA A 87 10.51 -0.06 -2.79
C ALA A 87 10.40 -1.28 -1.85
N HIS A 88 10.60 -1.07 -0.55
CA HIS A 88 10.37 -2.10 0.46
C HIS A 88 8.89 -2.46 0.58
N ILE A 89 8.01 -1.47 0.79
CA ILE A 89 6.56 -1.67 0.99
C ILE A 89 5.89 -2.38 -0.19
N PHE A 90 6.38 -2.16 -1.42
CA PHE A 90 5.83 -2.79 -2.63
C PHE A 90 6.53 -4.11 -3.01
N SER A 91 7.49 -4.59 -2.22
CA SER A 91 8.08 -5.91 -2.45
C SER A 91 7.05 -7.02 -2.15
N PRO A 92 6.98 -8.11 -2.96
CA PRO A 92 5.94 -9.13 -2.81
C PRO A 92 5.87 -9.77 -1.42
N HIS A 93 7.03 -10.01 -0.79
CA HIS A 93 7.10 -10.58 0.55
C HIS A 93 6.56 -9.62 1.62
N GLN A 94 6.97 -8.35 1.60
CA GLN A 94 6.46 -7.37 2.55
C GLN A 94 4.97 -7.09 2.34
N ALA A 95 4.51 -7.07 1.09
CA ALA A 95 3.10 -6.93 0.77
C ALA A 95 2.25 -8.05 1.40
N ILE A 96 2.72 -9.31 1.35
CA ILE A 96 2.03 -10.44 2.01
C ILE A 96 2.00 -10.27 3.53
N ILE A 97 3.10 -9.80 4.14
CA ILE A 97 3.13 -9.56 5.59
C ILE A 97 2.12 -8.47 5.97
N ILE A 98 2.11 -7.36 5.24
CA ILE A 98 1.16 -6.26 5.46
C ILE A 98 -0.28 -6.76 5.28
N MET A 99 -0.54 -7.53 4.24
CA MET A 99 -1.83 -8.17 3.96
C MET A 99 -2.31 -9.08 5.10
N THR A 100 -1.37 -9.82 5.69
CA THR A 100 -1.61 -10.71 6.83
C THR A 100 -1.96 -9.92 8.08
N LEU A 101 -1.18 -8.88 8.39
CA LEU A 101 -1.42 -8.01 9.55
C LEU A 101 -2.75 -7.27 9.43
N MET A 102 -3.08 -6.77 8.24
CA MET A 102 -4.38 -6.13 7.98
C MET A 102 -5.53 -7.12 8.17
N SER A 103 -5.43 -8.34 7.61
CA SER A 103 -6.46 -9.39 7.78
C SER A 103 -6.63 -9.82 9.24
N ALA A 104 -5.52 -9.95 9.97
CA ALA A 104 -5.53 -10.23 11.39
C ALA A 104 -6.20 -9.09 12.19
N GLY A 105 -5.92 -7.84 11.83
CA GLY A 105 -6.56 -6.66 12.42
C GLY A 105 -8.07 -6.64 12.19
N VAL A 106 -8.53 -6.94 10.96
CA VAL A 106 -9.97 -7.01 10.63
C VAL A 106 -10.65 -8.13 11.41
N LEU A 107 -10.06 -9.33 11.47
CA LEU A 107 -10.63 -10.43 12.25
C LEU A 107 -10.63 -10.13 13.75
N ALA A 108 -9.56 -9.54 14.27
CA ALA A 108 -9.50 -9.12 15.67
C ALA A 108 -10.60 -8.10 15.99
N ALA A 109 -10.84 -7.13 15.10
CA ALA A 109 -11.94 -6.20 15.23
C ALA A 109 -13.31 -6.91 15.21
N ALA A 110 -13.51 -7.87 14.30
CA ALA A 110 -14.75 -8.65 14.23
C ALA A 110 -15.01 -9.45 15.52
N TYR A 111 -13.99 -10.12 16.07
CA TYR A 111 -14.09 -10.82 17.34
C TYR A 111 -14.28 -9.86 18.52
N TRP A 112 -13.68 -8.67 18.46
CA TRP A 112 -13.91 -7.64 19.46
C TRP A 112 -15.37 -7.22 19.51
N PHE A 113 -15.99 -6.94 18.36
CA PHE A 113 -17.41 -6.61 18.29
C PHE A 113 -18.33 -7.76 18.71
N GLU A 114 -17.92 -9.01 18.48
CA GLU A 114 -18.68 -10.18 18.93
C GLU A 114 -18.63 -10.35 20.45
N TYR A 115 -17.44 -10.40 21.05
CA TYR A 115 -17.29 -10.71 22.48
C TYR A 115 -17.50 -9.51 23.40
N PHE A 116 -17.06 -8.31 22.99
CA PHE A 116 -17.17 -7.10 23.79
C PHE A 116 -18.34 -6.22 23.35
N GLY A 117 -18.66 -6.20 22.06
CA GLY A 117 -19.80 -5.45 21.53
C GLY A 117 -21.15 -6.18 21.66
N GLY A 118 -21.14 -7.48 21.97
CA GLY A 118 -22.35 -8.31 22.04
C GLY A 118 -23.05 -8.50 20.68
N LEU A 119 -22.39 -8.13 19.58
CA LEU A 119 -22.93 -8.21 18.23
C LEU A 119 -22.71 -9.62 17.69
N GLN A 120 -23.75 -10.46 17.82
CA GLN A 120 -23.72 -11.83 17.32
C GLN A 120 -23.63 -11.84 15.79
N PRO A 121 -22.68 -12.57 15.19
CA PRO A 121 -22.53 -12.63 13.73
C PRO A 121 -23.66 -13.43 13.08
N CYS A 122 -24.15 -12.93 11.94
CA CYS A 122 -25.03 -13.70 11.05
C CYS A 122 -24.19 -14.69 10.21
N THR A 123 -24.87 -15.58 9.48
CA THR A 123 -24.23 -16.58 8.61
C THR A 123 -23.33 -15.93 7.54
N MET A 124 -23.76 -14.81 6.95
CA MET A 124 -22.96 -14.09 5.95
C MET A 124 -21.73 -13.41 6.58
N CYS A 125 -21.83 -12.91 7.81
CA CYS A 125 -20.68 -12.41 8.56
C CYS A 125 -19.62 -13.50 8.76
N TYR A 126 -20.02 -14.73 9.08
CA TYR A 126 -19.08 -15.84 9.18
C TYR A 126 -18.38 -16.14 7.84
N TRP A 127 -19.12 -16.09 6.73
CA TRP A 127 -18.52 -16.29 5.40
C TRP A 127 -17.48 -15.23 5.06
N GLN A 128 -17.69 -13.98 5.45
CA GLN A 128 -16.72 -12.90 5.25
C GLN A 128 -15.43 -13.05 6.09
N ARG A 129 -15.46 -13.81 7.18
CA ARG A 129 -14.26 -14.10 8.00
C ARG A 129 -13.31 -15.09 7.35
N ILE A 130 -13.84 -16.04 6.57
CA ILE A 130 -13.05 -17.11 5.96
C ILE A 130 -11.97 -16.57 5.00
N PRO A 131 -12.26 -15.64 4.07
CA PRO A 131 -11.23 -15.04 3.22
C PRO A 131 -10.07 -14.42 3.99
N HIS A 132 -10.35 -13.68 5.07
CA HIS A 132 -9.30 -13.10 5.91
C HIS A 132 -8.46 -14.18 6.61
N ALA A 133 -9.10 -15.24 7.11
CA ALA A 133 -8.37 -16.38 7.69
C ALA A 133 -7.49 -17.08 6.66
N VAL A 134 -7.96 -17.22 5.42
CA VAL A 134 -7.18 -17.79 4.31
C VAL A 134 -5.97 -16.91 3.99
N VAL A 135 -6.13 -15.60 3.92
CA VAL A 135 -5.01 -14.67 3.67
C VAL A 135 -3.97 -14.73 4.78
N ILE A 136 -4.39 -14.86 6.04
CA ILE A 136 -3.46 -15.11 7.16
C ILE A 136 -2.71 -16.43 6.96
N GLY A 137 -3.40 -17.50 6.59
CA GLY A 137 -2.78 -18.78 6.27
C GLY A 137 -1.76 -18.69 5.14
N ILE A 138 -2.08 -17.97 4.06
CA ILE A 138 -1.16 -17.68 2.95
C ILE A 138 0.08 -16.95 3.46
N GLY A 139 -0.10 -15.96 4.33
CA GLY A 139 1.00 -15.22 4.95
C GLY A 139 1.95 -16.09 5.75
N VAL A 140 1.39 -16.92 6.64
CA VAL A 140 2.16 -17.88 7.43
C VAL A 140 2.93 -18.83 6.52
N VAL A 141 2.27 -19.43 5.53
CA VAL A 141 2.92 -20.37 4.59
C VAL A 141 4.03 -19.68 3.79
N THR A 142 3.83 -18.45 3.36
CA THR A 142 4.85 -17.67 2.64
C THR A 142 6.08 -17.43 3.51
N PHE A 143 5.88 -17.13 4.80
CA PHE A 143 6.99 -16.95 5.75
C PHE A 143 7.85 -18.21 5.88
N TRP A 144 7.25 -19.41 5.88
CA TRP A 144 7.99 -20.68 5.96
C TRP A 144 8.66 -21.10 4.65
N LEU A 145 8.01 -20.87 3.50
CA LEU A 145 8.50 -21.30 2.18
C LEU A 145 9.47 -20.31 1.52
N GLY A 146 9.56 -19.09 2.05
CA GLY A 146 10.47 -18.04 1.59
C GLY A 146 10.05 -17.34 0.29
N ASP A 147 10.83 -16.34 -0.10
CA ASP A 147 10.50 -15.36 -1.15
C ASP A 147 10.30 -15.96 -2.54
N ARG A 148 10.82 -17.17 -2.79
CA ARG A 148 10.72 -17.85 -4.08
C ARG A 148 9.28 -17.97 -4.58
N TYR A 149 8.32 -18.15 -3.67
CA TYR A 149 6.90 -18.34 -3.99
C TYR A 149 6.03 -17.11 -3.69
N GLY A 150 6.63 -16.01 -3.20
CA GLY A 150 5.89 -14.83 -2.74
C GLY A 150 4.98 -14.21 -3.81
N ARG A 151 5.41 -14.20 -5.08
CA ARG A 151 4.56 -13.68 -6.18
C ARG A 151 3.29 -14.51 -6.38
N GLY A 152 3.41 -15.84 -6.36
CA GLY A 152 2.28 -16.74 -6.56
C GLY A 152 1.27 -16.64 -5.42
N PHE A 153 1.76 -16.60 -4.18
CA PHE A 153 0.92 -16.41 -3.00
C PHE A 153 0.24 -15.04 -2.96
N LEU A 154 0.91 -13.99 -3.43
CA LEU A 154 0.32 -12.66 -3.50
C LEU A 154 -0.80 -12.58 -4.55
N ILE A 155 -0.65 -13.28 -5.69
CA ILE A 155 -1.75 -13.42 -6.68
C ILE A 155 -2.94 -14.15 -6.04
N LEU A 156 -2.69 -15.24 -5.31
CA LEU A 156 -3.75 -15.95 -4.60
C LEU A 156 -4.45 -15.05 -3.57
N ALA A 157 -3.68 -14.26 -2.81
CA ALA A 157 -4.23 -13.31 -1.85
C ALA A 157 -5.13 -12.26 -2.53
N VAL A 158 -4.75 -11.74 -3.70
CA VAL A 158 -5.61 -10.84 -4.51
C VAL A 158 -6.95 -11.51 -4.81
N LEU A 159 -6.95 -12.74 -5.33
CA LEU A 159 -8.18 -13.45 -5.67
C LEU A 159 -9.07 -13.68 -4.45
N VAL A 160 -8.48 -14.07 -3.32
CA VAL A 160 -9.21 -14.27 -2.06
C VAL A 160 -9.83 -12.97 -1.57
N MET A 161 -9.11 -11.85 -1.65
CA MET A 161 -9.63 -10.55 -1.25
C MET A 161 -10.72 -10.02 -2.19
N LEU A 162 -10.65 -10.31 -3.49
CA LEU A 162 -11.74 -10.04 -4.43
C LEU A 162 -13.00 -10.84 -4.10
N ILE A 163 -12.85 -12.10 -3.68
CA ILE A 163 -13.98 -12.91 -3.20
C ILE A 163 -14.57 -12.29 -1.93
N SER A 164 -13.73 -11.87 -0.97
CA SER A 164 -14.18 -11.16 0.24
C SER A 164 -14.96 -9.88 -0.11
N ALA A 165 -14.47 -9.09 -1.06
CA ALA A 165 -15.16 -7.91 -1.56
C ALA A 165 -16.51 -8.25 -2.19
N GLY A 166 -16.58 -9.32 -3.00
CA GLY A 166 -17.83 -9.80 -3.58
C GLY A 166 -18.85 -10.25 -2.52
N LEU A 167 -18.41 -10.95 -1.47
CA LEU A 167 -19.26 -11.33 -0.34
C LEU A 167 -19.73 -10.10 0.45
N GLY A 168 -18.86 -9.11 0.64
CA GLY A 168 -19.21 -7.83 1.25
C GLY A 168 -20.24 -7.06 0.44
N PHE A 169 -20.06 -6.97 -0.87
CA PHE A 169 -21.00 -6.35 -1.79
C PHE A 169 -22.37 -7.03 -1.77
N TRP A 170 -22.39 -8.37 -1.81
CA TRP A 170 -23.65 -9.11 -1.73
C TRP A 170 -24.36 -8.86 -0.41
N HIS A 171 -23.66 -8.95 0.72
CA HIS A 171 -24.24 -8.73 2.04
C HIS A 171 -24.75 -7.30 2.23
N ALA A 172 -23.97 -6.29 1.85
CA ALA A 172 -24.42 -4.89 1.89
C ALA A 172 -25.62 -4.67 0.94
N GLY A 173 -25.66 -5.33 -0.22
CA GLY A 173 -26.81 -5.29 -1.11
C GLY A 173 -28.06 -5.94 -0.52
N VAL A 174 -27.92 -6.97 0.31
CA VAL A 174 -29.03 -7.59 1.07
C VAL A 174 -29.54 -6.67 2.17
N GLU A 175 -28.64 -6.05 2.93
CA GLU A 175 -28.98 -5.06 3.96
C GLU A 175 -29.69 -3.82 3.38
N LEU A 176 -29.37 -3.43 2.15
CA LEU A 176 -30.05 -2.35 1.42
C LEU A 176 -31.35 -2.80 0.73
N GLY A 177 -31.68 -4.09 0.76
CA GLY A 177 -32.85 -4.66 0.10
C GLY A 177 -32.76 -4.74 -1.42
N PHE A 178 -31.58 -4.50 -2.02
CA PHE A 178 -31.37 -4.61 -3.47
C PHE A 178 -31.18 -6.05 -3.93
N LEU A 179 -30.62 -6.91 -3.07
CA LEU A 179 -30.31 -8.30 -3.36
C LEU A 179 -31.04 -9.21 -2.38
N THR A 180 -31.36 -10.43 -2.83
CA THR A 180 -31.89 -11.47 -1.96
C THR A 180 -30.74 -12.18 -1.25
N GLY A 181 -30.87 -12.35 0.06
CA GLY A 181 -29.90 -13.11 0.83
C GLY A 181 -30.20 -14.62 0.81
N PRO A 182 -29.35 -15.43 1.48
CA PRO A 182 -29.47 -16.87 1.47
C PRO A 182 -30.77 -17.36 2.12
N GLN A 183 -31.28 -18.48 1.61
CA GLN A 183 -32.43 -19.17 2.16
C GLN A 183 -32.16 -19.51 3.64
N GLY A 184 -33.07 -19.07 4.52
CA GLY A 184 -32.94 -19.23 5.97
C GLY A 184 -32.41 -17.99 6.72
N CYS A 185 -31.81 -16.98 6.07
CA CYS A 185 -31.32 -15.79 6.79
C CYS A 185 -32.04 -14.47 6.43
N SER A 186 -32.74 -14.41 5.29
CA SER A 186 -33.36 -13.18 4.77
C SER A 186 -34.66 -13.45 3.99
N GLY A 187 -35.60 -14.19 4.59
CA GLY A 187 -36.85 -14.57 3.95
C GLY A 187 -38.06 -14.38 4.85
N ASN A 188 -39.15 -13.84 4.30
CA ASN A 188 -40.44 -13.79 4.98
C ASN A 188 -40.95 -15.23 5.12
N ILE A 189 -40.88 -15.78 6.33
CA ILE A 189 -41.34 -17.14 6.63
C ILE A 189 -42.83 -17.18 6.29
N SER A 190 -43.20 -17.91 5.24
CA SER A 190 -44.61 -18.03 4.86
C SER A 190 -45.33 -18.86 5.90
N PHE A 191 -46.21 -18.22 6.67
CA PHE A 191 -47.04 -18.84 7.71
C PHE A 191 -48.16 -19.67 7.06
N SER A 192 -47.78 -20.82 6.50
CA SER A 192 -48.70 -21.80 5.94
C SER A 192 -48.76 -23.01 6.87
N GLY A 193 -49.71 -23.00 7.81
CA GLY A 193 -50.35 -24.22 8.31
C GLY A 193 -49.86 -24.82 9.63
N ASP A 194 -48.57 -25.04 9.84
CA ASP A 194 -48.08 -25.82 10.99
C ASP A 194 -47.13 -25.04 11.90
N THR A 195 -47.65 -24.65 13.07
CA THR A 195 -46.90 -23.88 14.09
C THR A 195 -45.71 -24.67 14.68
N SER A 196 -45.80 -26.00 14.74
CA SER A 196 -44.70 -26.88 15.20
C SER A 196 -43.55 -26.93 14.19
N ALA A 197 -43.84 -27.07 12.90
CA ALA A 197 -42.83 -27.04 11.84
C ALA A 197 -42.14 -25.67 11.73
N ILE A 198 -42.89 -24.59 11.98
CA ILE A 198 -42.35 -23.22 12.05
C ILE A 198 -41.45 -23.04 13.27
N LEU A 199 -41.85 -23.57 14.44
CA LEU A 199 -41.03 -23.49 15.65
C LEU A 199 -39.74 -24.31 15.51
N ASP A 200 -39.79 -25.50 14.91
CA ASP A 200 -38.59 -26.28 14.61
C ASP A 200 -37.67 -25.55 13.64
N THR A 201 -38.24 -24.89 12.61
CA THR A 201 -37.47 -24.05 11.70
C THR A 201 -36.86 -22.86 12.45
N LEU A 202 -37.59 -22.16 13.33
CA LEU A 202 -37.08 -21.03 14.10
C LEU A 202 -36.02 -21.44 15.16
N LEU A 203 -36.16 -22.60 15.77
CA LEU A 203 -35.20 -23.13 16.75
C LEU A 203 -33.91 -23.59 16.08
N VAL A 204 -33.98 -24.14 14.87
CA VAL A 204 -32.80 -24.44 14.03
C VAL A 204 -32.19 -23.15 13.45
N THR A 205 -33.01 -22.14 13.17
CA THR A 205 -32.62 -20.89 12.49
C THR A 205 -32.56 -19.69 13.44
N LYS A 206 -32.29 -19.92 14.72
CA LYS A 206 -31.93 -18.86 15.69
C LYS A 206 -30.54 -18.27 15.38
N SER A 207 -30.26 -18.00 14.12
CA SER A 207 -29.15 -17.18 13.68
C SER A 207 -29.65 -15.75 13.53
N VAL A 208 -28.83 -14.77 13.92
CA VAL A 208 -29.09 -13.36 13.67
C VAL A 208 -29.43 -13.12 12.21
N ARG A 209 -30.41 -12.26 11.95
CA ARG A 209 -30.88 -11.93 10.60
C ARG A 209 -29.77 -11.29 9.76
N CYS A 210 -29.67 -11.66 8.48
CA CYS A 210 -28.66 -11.15 7.55
C CYS A 210 -29.11 -9.88 6.80
N ASP A 211 -30.40 -9.54 6.87
CA ASP A 211 -30.99 -8.36 6.23
C ASP A 211 -31.05 -7.13 7.14
N GLU A 212 -30.79 -7.30 8.44
CA GLU A 212 -30.75 -6.21 9.40
C GLU A 212 -29.31 -5.74 9.62
N VAL A 213 -29.09 -4.42 9.61
CA VAL A 213 -27.78 -3.83 9.88
C VAL A 213 -27.57 -3.79 11.39
N PRO A 214 -26.67 -4.61 11.97
CA PRO A 214 -26.45 -4.64 13.42
C PRO A 214 -25.70 -3.40 13.90
N TRP A 215 -24.87 -2.83 13.03
CA TRP A 215 -24.06 -1.65 13.31
C TRP A 215 -23.65 -0.97 12.01
N SER A 216 -23.59 0.35 12.05
CA SER A 216 -23.11 1.18 10.96
C SER A 216 -22.18 2.28 11.46
N PHE A 217 -21.26 2.70 10.59
CA PHE A 217 -20.36 3.82 10.82
C PHE A 217 -20.26 4.66 9.56
N ILE A 218 -20.53 5.96 9.71
CA ILE A 218 -20.62 6.94 8.62
C ILE A 218 -21.63 6.46 7.54
N GLY A 219 -22.75 5.88 7.99
CA GLY A 219 -23.81 5.38 7.09
C GLY A 219 -23.47 4.11 6.31
N VAL A 220 -22.31 3.49 6.56
CA VAL A 220 -21.89 2.21 5.96
C VAL A 220 -21.95 1.11 7.02
N SER A 221 -22.58 -0.01 6.68
CA SER A 221 -22.68 -1.18 7.56
C SER A 221 -21.32 -1.87 7.76
N MET A 222 -21.22 -2.78 8.74
CA MET A 222 -20.02 -3.62 8.89
C MET A 222 -19.71 -4.40 7.60
N ALA A 223 -20.73 -4.93 6.92
CA ALA A 223 -20.57 -5.62 5.64
C ALA A 223 -19.98 -4.72 4.56
N GLY A 224 -20.47 -3.48 4.47
CA GLY A 224 -19.94 -2.47 3.55
C GLY A 224 -18.50 -2.07 3.86
N TRP A 225 -18.14 -1.93 5.13
CA TRP A 225 -16.74 -1.69 5.53
C TRP A 225 -15.83 -2.86 5.16
N ASN A 226 -16.29 -4.09 5.34
CA ASN A 226 -15.54 -5.28 4.92
C ASN A 226 -15.31 -5.31 3.40
N MET A 227 -16.33 -4.94 2.60
CA MET A 227 -16.19 -4.79 1.15
C MET A 227 -15.10 -3.76 0.79
N ILE A 228 -15.17 -2.56 1.36
CA ILE A 228 -14.25 -1.46 1.06
C ILE A 228 -12.82 -1.85 1.43
N ILE A 229 -12.61 -2.36 2.65
CA ILE A 229 -11.30 -2.78 3.13
C ILE A 229 -10.74 -3.89 2.24
N SER A 230 -11.58 -4.85 1.86
CA SER A 230 -11.18 -5.95 0.99
C SER A 230 -10.77 -5.50 -0.41
N LEU A 231 -11.47 -4.52 -0.99
CA LEU A 231 -11.09 -3.92 -2.27
C LEU A 231 -9.77 -3.15 -2.18
N VAL A 232 -9.57 -2.35 -1.11
CA VAL A 232 -8.31 -1.60 -0.89
C VAL A 232 -7.14 -2.57 -0.75
N MET A 233 -7.31 -3.63 0.04
CA MET A 233 -6.32 -4.68 0.23
C MET A 233 -5.98 -5.39 -1.10
N SER A 234 -6.99 -5.76 -1.88
CA SER A 234 -6.79 -6.35 -3.21
C SER A 234 -6.04 -5.40 -4.16
N ALA A 235 -6.42 -4.12 -4.19
CA ALA A 235 -5.78 -3.11 -5.04
C ALA A 235 -4.31 -2.89 -4.65
N TYR A 236 -4.01 -2.85 -3.35
CA TYR A 236 -2.64 -2.75 -2.83
C TYR A 236 -1.78 -3.95 -3.24
N ALA A 237 -2.29 -5.16 -3.07
CA ALA A 237 -1.58 -6.38 -3.45
C ALA A 237 -1.34 -6.45 -4.97
N TRP A 238 -2.34 -6.06 -5.78
CA TRP A 238 -2.19 -5.98 -7.23
C TRP A 238 -1.16 -4.93 -7.66
N LEU A 239 -1.18 -3.74 -7.04
CA LEU A 239 -0.21 -2.69 -7.31
C LEU A 239 1.22 -3.14 -6.98
N SER A 240 1.40 -3.84 -5.85
CA SER A 240 2.69 -4.43 -5.46
C SER A 240 3.18 -5.46 -6.48
N LEU A 241 2.28 -6.28 -7.04
CA LEU A 241 2.60 -7.20 -8.14
C LEU A 241 2.97 -6.50 -9.45
N ALA A 242 2.36 -5.35 -9.75
CA ALA A 242 2.61 -4.59 -10.95
C ALA A 242 3.96 -3.86 -10.90
N ILE A 243 4.31 -3.26 -9.75
CA ILE A 243 5.56 -2.52 -9.54
C ILE A 243 6.77 -3.46 -9.46
N SER A 244 6.58 -4.67 -8.94
CA SER A 244 7.66 -5.66 -8.78
C SER A 244 8.01 -6.43 -10.06
N ARG A 245 7.41 -6.10 -11.22
CA ARG A 245 7.78 -6.66 -12.53
C ARG A 245 9.00 -5.94 -13.09
#